data_AF-A0AA90TCF8-F1
#
_entry.id   AF-A0AA90TCF8-F1
#
_cell.length_a   1.000
_cell.length_b   1.000
_cell.length_c   1.000
_cell.angle_alpha   90.00
_cell.angle_beta   90.00
_cell.angle_gamma   90.00
#
_symmetry.space_group_name_H-M   'P 1'
#
loop_
_entity.id
_entity.type
_entity.pdbx_description
1 polymer ?
#
loop_
_entity_poly.entity_id
_entity_poly.type
_entity_poly.pdbx_seq_one_letter_code
_entity_poly.pdbx_strand_id
1 'polypeptide(L)' 'MRLDDLVFGENERGPGEDLALQFEAVSQFTEDEKQTVRELLEGMLLKHEARRWDASRAAAAEAKAPAAGVKRAVRAAGR' A
#
# COMPACT_ATOMS: atom_id res chain seq x y z
N MET A 1 -24.12 -6.18 19.67
CA MET A 1 -23.39 -5.03 19.13
C MET A 1 -21.93 -5.45 18.96
N ARG A 2 -21.39 -5.41 17.74
CA ARG A 2 -19.96 -5.64 17.52
C ARG A 2 -19.21 -4.31 17.63
N LEU A 3 -17.91 -4.38 17.96
CA LEU A 3 -17.07 -3.17 18.05
C LEU A 3 -17.06 -2.40 16.72
N ASP A 4 -17.16 -3.11 15.61
CA ASP A 4 -17.27 -2.52 14.28
C ASP A 4 -18.46 -1.54 14.16
N ASP A 5 -19.60 -1.84 14.78
CA ASP A 5 -20.81 -1.00 14.75
C ASP A 5 -20.67 0.29 15.59
N LEU A 6 -19.69 0.32 16.51
CA LEU A 6 -19.40 1.48 17.38
C LEU A 6 -18.32 2.39 16.80
N VAL A 7 -17.42 1.83 15.98
CA VAL A 7 -16.25 2.52 15.42
C VAL A 7 -16.56 3.14 14.06
N PHE A 8 -17.45 2.51 13.30
CA PHE A 8 -17.80 2.94 11.95
C PHE A 8 -19.32 3.17 11.87
N GLY A 9 -19.74 4.28 11.26
CA GLY A 9 -21.13 4.49 10.88
C GLY A 9 -21.61 3.45 9.86
N GLU A 10 -22.93 3.29 9.72
CA GLU A 10 -23.56 2.26 8.88
C GLU A 10 -23.04 2.20 7.42
N ASN A 11 -22.47 3.29 6.91
CA ASN A 11 -21.93 3.38 5.54
C ASN A 11 -20.42 3.71 5.47
N GLU A 12 -19.70 3.66 6.59
CA GLU A 12 -18.25 3.96 6.61
C GLU A 12 -17.37 2.74 6.29
N ARG A 13 -17.98 1.56 6.10
CA ARG A 13 -17.29 0.31 5.77
C ARG A 13 -17.86 -0.28 4.49
N GLY A 14 -16.99 -0.54 3.52
CA GLY A 14 -17.36 -1.19 2.28
C GLY A 14 -16.32 -0.95 1.19
N PRO A 15 -16.43 -1.66 0.05
CA PRO A 15 -15.71 -1.28 -1.15
C PRO A 15 -16.12 0.14 -1.57
N GLY A 16 -15.18 0.90 -2.14
CA GLY A 16 -15.53 2.18 -2.77
C GLY A 16 -16.55 2.00 -3.89
N GLU A 17 -17.21 3.09 -4.29
CA GLU A 17 -18.30 3.07 -5.29
C GLU A 17 -17.90 2.33 -6.58
N ASP A 18 -16.65 2.48 -7.01
CA ASP A 18 -16.09 1.85 -8.22
C ASP A 18 -16.10 0.31 -8.20
N LEU A 19 -16.17 -0.30 -7.01
CA LEU A 19 -16.12 -1.75 -6.80
C LEU A 19 -17.40 -2.32 -6.17
N ALA A 20 -18.35 -1.47 -5.76
CA ALA A 20 -19.55 -1.90 -5.05
C ALA A 20 -20.37 -2.91 -5.86
N LEU A 21 -20.61 -2.63 -7.15
CA LEU A 21 -21.40 -3.50 -8.03
C LEU A 21 -20.72 -4.86 -8.28
N GLN A 22 -19.40 -4.89 -8.36
CA GLN A 22 -18.63 -6.10 -8.58
C GLN A 22 -18.69 -7.00 -7.35
N PHE A 23 -18.59 -6.43 -6.14
CA PHE A 23 -18.74 -7.20 -4.90
C PHE A 23 -20.19 -7.67 -4.68
N GLU A 24 -21.18 -6.91 -5.12
CA GLU A 24 -22.57 -7.37 -5.16
C GLU A 24 -22.71 -8.59 -6.09
N ALA A 25 -22.12 -8.56 -7.29
CA ALA A 25 -22.13 -9.70 -8.21
C ALA A 25 -21.43 -10.94 -7.61
N VAL A 26 -20.29 -10.76 -6.96
CA VAL A 26 -19.56 -11.84 -6.28
C VAL A 26 -20.38 -12.48 -5.15
N SER A 27 -21.32 -11.75 -4.52
CA SER A 27 -22.19 -12.33 -3.48
C SER A 27 -23.04 -13.51 -4.01
N GLN A 28 -23.35 -13.51 -5.31
CA GLN A 28 -24.16 -14.51 -5.99
C GLN A 28 -23.35 -15.74 -6.44
N PHE A 29 -22.03 -15.71 -6.34
CA PHE A 29 -21.17 -16.82 -6.73
C PHE A 29 -21.32 -18.02 -5.79
N THR A 30 -20.99 -19.21 -6.30
CA THR A 30 -20.80 -20.40 -5.49
C THR A 30 -19.65 -20.23 -4.50
N GLU A 31 -19.56 -21.08 -3.48
CA GLU A 31 -18.50 -20.96 -2.49
C GLU A 31 -17.10 -21.19 -3.07
N ASP A 32 -16.97 -22.09 -4.05
CA ASP A 32 -15.71 -22.37 -4.75
C ASP A 32 -15.27 -21.19 -5.62
N GLU A 33 -16.21 -20.55 -6.31
CA GLU A 33 -15.94 -19.32 -7.07
C GLU A 33 -15.56 -18.16 -6.14
N LYS A 34 -16.26 -17.99 -5.01
CA LYS A 34 -15.90 -17.00 -3.99
C LYS A 34 -14.51 -17.28 -3.40
N GLN A 35 -14.14 -18.55 -3.23
CA GLN A 35 -12.81 -18.92 -2.76
C GLN A 35 -11.73 -18.49 -3.75
N THR A 36 -11.97 -18.71 -5.04
CA THR A 36 -11.07 -18.25 -6.11
C THR A 36 -10.90 -16.72 -6.09
N VAL A 37 -12.00 -15.98 -5.88
CA VAL A 37 -11.96 -14.51 -5.77
C VAL A 37 -11.14 -14.06 -4.56
N ARG A 38 -11.28 -14.72 -3.41
CA ARG A 38 -10.49 -14.42 -2.21
C ARG A 38 -8.99 -14.60 -2.46
N GLU A 39 -8.60 -15.73 -3.03
CA GLU A 39 -7.20 -16.04 -3.35
C GLU A 39 -6.58 -15.03 -4.32
N LEU A 40 -7.35 -14.61 -5.34
CA LEU A 40 -6.92 -13.58 -6.27
C LEU A 40 -6.67 -12.24 -5.57
N LEU A 41 -7.61 -11.79 -4.73
CA LEU A 41 -7.49 -10.52 -4.00
C LEU A 41 -6.31 -10.55 -3.03
N GLU A 42 -6.10 -11.65 -2.30
CA GLU A 42 -4.95 -11.84 -1.42
C GLU A 42 -3.63 -11.75 -2.19
N GLY A 43 -3.52 -12.41 -3.34
CA GLY A 43 -2.34 -12.34 -4.20
C GLY A 43 -2.07 -10.92 -4.73
N MET A 44 -3.13 -10.19 -5.11
CA MET A 44 -3.02 -8.81 -5.55
C MET A 44 -2.56 -7.86 -4.43
N LEU A 45 -3.09 -8.04 -3.22
CA LEU A 45 -2.68 -7.25 -2.05
C LEU A 45 -1.22 -7.48 -1.70
N LEU A 46 -0.78 -8.75 -1.66
CA LEU A 46 0.61 -9.09 -1.39
C LEU A 46 1.56 -8.47 -2.43
N LYS A 47 1.18 -8.54 -3.71
CA LYS A 47 1.92 -7.91 -4.81
C LYS A 47 2.00 -6.38 -4.66
N HIS A 48 0.92 -5.74 -4.19
CA HIS A 48 0.89 -4.31 -3.94
C HIS A 48 1.85 -3.92 -2.80
N GLU A 49 1.77 -4.61 -1.67
CA GLU A 49 2.64 -4.35 -0.51
C GLU A 49 4.11 -4.59 -0.81
N ALA A 50 4.44 -5.67 -1.52
CA ALA A 50 5.82 -5.95 -1.94
C ALA A 50 6.41 -4.77 -2.74
N ARG A 51 5.67 -4.23 -3.72
CA ARG A 51 6.09 -3.07 -4.52
C ARG A 51 6.26 -1.83 -3.66
N ARG A 52 5.35 -1.59 -2.71
CA ARG A 52 5.41 -0.45 -1.79
C ARG A 52 6.66 -0.52 -0.91
N TRP A 53 7.01 -1.69 -0.39
CA TRP A 53 8.22 -1.87 0.41
C TRP A 53 9.49 -1.63 -0.41
N ASP A 54 9.56 -2.12 -1.64
CA ASP A 54 10.69 -1.87 -2.53
C ASP A 54 10.86 -0.38 -2.85
N ALA A 55 9.76 0.31 -3.16
CA ALA A 55 9.76 1.76 -3.38
C ALA A 55 10.18 2.54 -2.12
N SER A 56 9.68 2.12 -0.94
CA SER A 56 10.05 2.77 0.33
C SER A 56 11.54 2.60 0.67
N ARG A 57 12.12 1.45 0.32
CA ARG A 57 13.57 1.20 0.47
C ARG A 57 14.40 2.06 -0.47
N ALA A 58 13.96 2.23 -1.71
CA ALA A 58 14.61 3.12 -2.68
C ALA A 58 14.59 4.59 -2.19
N ALA A 59 13.44 5.07 -1.72
CA ALA A 59 13.31 6.43 -1.18
C ALA A 59 14.17 6.65 0.09
N ALA A 60 14.27 5.65 0.98
CA ALA A 60 15.13 5.72 2.16
C ALA A 60 16.63 5.72 1.82
N ALA A 61 17.03 5.08 0.72
CA ALA A 61 18.41 5.09 0.23
C ALA A 61 18.80 6.45 -0.35
N GLU A 62 17.90 7.10 -1.10
CA GLU A 62 18.13 8.45 -1.66
C GLU A 62 18.19 9.53 -0.56
N ALA A 63 17.38 9.41 0.49
CA ALA A 63 17.41 10.34 1.63
C ALA A 63 18.70 10.26 2.47
N LYS A 64 19.46 9.15 2.38
CA LYS A 64 20.68 8.92 3.18
C LYS A 64 21.97 9.25 2.43
N ALA A 65 21.93 9.72 1.18
CA ALA A 65 23.11 10.21 0.48
C ALA A 65 23.52 11.58 1.08
N PRO A 66 24.61 11.68 1.88
CA PRO A 66 25.02 12.95 2.41
C PRO A 66 25.80 13.73 1.36
N ALA A 67 25.68 15.05 1.43
CA ALA A 67 26.44 16.04 0.70
C ALA A 67 27.96 15.75 0.66
N ALA A 68 28.42 14.95 -0.30
CA ALA A 68 29.83 14.71 -0.59
C ALA A 68 30.45 15.82 -1.47
N GLY A 69 29.86 17.03 -1.46
CA GLY A 69 30.32 18.18 -2.26
C GLY A 69 31.02 19.28 -1.45
N VAL A 70 30.83 19.38 -0.14
CA VAL A 70 31.26 20.55 0.66
C VAL A 70 32.54 20.28 1.47
N LYS A 71 33.54 19.60 0.88
CA LYS A 71 34.90 19.53 1.49
C LYS A 71 36.06 19.75 0.50
N ARG A 72 35.77 20.16 -0.74
CA ARG A 72 36.78 20.56 -1.75
C ARG A 72 36.93 22.08 -1.90
N ALA A 73 36.61 22.88 -0.88
CA ALA A 73 36.84 24.33 -0.91
C ALA A 73 37.81 24.83 0.19
N VAL A 74 38.16 23.98 1.17
CA VAL A 74 39.12 24.27 2.25
C VAL A 74 40.40 23.42 2.07
N ARG A 75 41.00 23.46 0.89
CA ARG A 75 42.41 23.01 0.70
C ARG A 75 43.15 23.78 -0.40
N ALA A 76 42.55 24.86 -0.91
CA ALA A 76 43.17 25.76 -1.89
C ALA A 76 43.45 27.17 -1.32
N ALA A 77 43.07 27.42 -0.06
CA ALA A 77 43.27 28.70 0.63
C ALA A 77 43.93 28.46 2.00
N GLY A 78 45.13 27.89 1.97
CA GLY A 78 45.97 27.73 3.16
C GLY A 78 47.41 27.85 2.69
N ARG A 79 47.91 29.09 2.74
CA ARG A 79 49.31 29.48 2.48
C ARG A 79 50.25 28.76 3.43
#